data_AF-A0A2A4I4M4-F1
#
_entry.id   AF-A0A2A4I4M4-F1
#
_cell.length_a   1.000
_cell.length_b   1.000
_cell.length_c   1.000
_cell.angle_alpha   90.00
_cell.angle_beta   90.00
_cell.angle_gamma   90.00
#
_symmetry.space_group_name_H-M   'P 1'
#
loop_
_entity.id
_entity.type
_entity.pdbx_description
1 polymer ?
#
loop_
_entity_poly.entity_id
_entity_poly.type
_entity_poly.pdbx_seq_one_letter_code
_entity_poly.pdbx_strand_id
1 'polypeptide(L)'
;MLPGGTGDIGLTRDGDIRHDHNFVVRTRAAWKARGYAVLIPDTVDHASLRGQRSTPAYARRVTALIALARRQTGAPVFLLGTSQGAIAAMNGAAHARPGTLAGLVLTESVSVPGGSGETVFDADPAAVRVPALVVANRADRCRVAPRGAAPRIAAALRRSPDVAVVHVDGGTTRGDDDCGSLTPHGYAGIEDEVIGRIAAWIDRHGARRK
;
A
#
# COMPACT_ATOMS: atom_id res chain seq x y z
N MET A 1 5.35 3.57 2.50
CA MET A 1 5.09 2.63 1.40
C MET A 1 5.34 1.21 1.92
N LEU A 2 4.34 0.34 1.88
CA LEU A 2 4.32 -0.97 2.54
C LEU A 2 4.34 -2.10 1.49
N PRO A 3 5.44 -2.86 1.37
CA PRO A 3 5.59 -3.92 0.36
C PRO A 3 4.64 -5.10 0.57
N GLY A 4 4.25 -5.71 -0.55
CA GLY A 4 3.48 -6.95 -0.62
C GLY A 4 4.33 -8.21 -0.39
N GLY A 5 3.78 -9.37 -0.72
CA GLY A 5 4.47 -10.65 -0.52
C GLY A 5 4.83 -10.91 0.95
N THR A 6 6.03 -11.44 1.20
CA THR A 6 6.57 -11.65 2.56
C THR A 6 6.85 -10.34 3.28
N GLY A 7 6.99 -9.23 2.55
CA GLY A 7 7.38 -7.92 3.09
C GLY A 7 8.88 -7.74 3.26
N ASP A 8 9.65 -8.82 3.16
CA ASP A 8 11.11 -8.81 3.17
C ASP A 8 11.60 -8.20 1.85
N ILE A 9 12.21 -7.03 1.94
CA ILE A 9 12.85 -6.35 0.81
C ILE A 9 14.35 -6.67 0.73
N GLY A 10 14.90 -7.33 1.76
CA GLY A 10 16.30 -7.68 1.85
C GLY A 10 17.21 -6.45 1.90
N LEU A 11 16.86 -5.47 2.74
CA LEU A 11 17.66 -4.28 2.98
C LEU A 11 18.96 -4.64 3.69
N THR A 12 20.08 -4.34 3.03
CA THR A 12 21.42 -4.57 3.58
C THR A 12 21.89 -3.37 4.41
N ARG A 13 22.97 -3.55 5.18
CA ARG A 13 23.59 -2.46 5.96
C ARG A 13 24.10 -1.33 5.08
N ASP A 14 24.50 -1.63 3.85
CA ASP A 14 25.04 -0.67 2.90
C ASP A 14 23.92 0.07 2.13
N GLY A 15 22.66 -0.28 2.38
CA GLY A 15 21.48 0.35 1.78
C GLY A 15 20.98 -0.32 0.50
N ASP A 16 21.64 -1.38 0.04
CA ASP A 16 21.16 -2.19 -1.10
C ASP A 16 19.89 -2.96 -0.75
N ILE A 17 19.03 -3.14 -1.74
CA ILE A 17 17.74 -3.82 -1.63
C ILE A 17 17.78 -5.07 -2.51
N ARG A 18 17.73 -6.27 -1.91
CA ARG A 18 17.83 -7.53 -2.66
C ARG A 18 16.56 -7.92 -3.40
N HIS A 19 15.39 -7.48 -2.93
CA HIS A 19 14.09 -7.84 -3.49
C HIS A 19 13.36 -6.59 -4.00
N ASP A 20 13.92 -5.98 -5.05
CA ASP A 20 13.51 -4.66 -5.51
C ASP A 20 12.31 -4.65 -6.47
N HIS A 21 11.95 -5.79 -7.08
CA HIS A 21 10.85 -5.88 -8.06
C HIS A 21 9.47 -5.50 -7.53
N ASN A 22 9.25 -5.49 -6.21
CA ASN A 22 7.94 -5.13 -5.65
C ASN A 22 7.53 -3.72 -6.10
N PHE A 23 6.25 -3.50 -6.46
CA PHE A 23 5.77 -2.23 -7.02
C PHE A 23 6.19 -1.01 -6.19
N VAL A 24 5.96 -1.03 -4.89
CA VAL A 24 6.28 0.12 -4.02
C VAL A 24 7.79 0.27 -3.77
N VAL A 25 8.59 -0.76 -4.07
CA VAL A 25 10.04 -0.74 -3.89
C VAL A 25 10.74 -0.29 -5.17
N ARG A 26 10.41 -0.86 -6.32
CA ARG A 26 10.99 -0.47 -7.62
C ARG A 26 10.64 0.96 -8.00
N THR A 27 9.46 1.44 -7.62
CA THR A 27 9.01 2.79 -7.96
C THR A 27 9.55 3.89 -7.04
N ARG A 28 10.36 3.56 -6.03
CA ARG A 28 10.88 4.54 -5.03
C ARG A 28 11.54 5.77 -5.66
N ALA A 29 12.28 5.59 -6.76
CA ALA A 29 12.95 6.69 -7.45
C ALA A 29 11.96 7.64 -8.14
N ALA A 30 10.89 7.09 -8.72
CA ALA A 30 9.84 7.85 -9.39
C ALA A 30 9.03 8.72 -8.41
N TRP A 31 8.83 8.26 -7.17
CA TRP A 31 8.25 9.05 -6.09
C TRP A 31 9.18 10.19 -5.64
N LYS A 32 10.47 9.90 -5.45
CA LYS A 32 11.46 10.95 -5.09
C LYS A 32 11.58 12.03 -6.17
N ALA A 33 11.57 11.64 -7.44
CA ALA A 33 11.59 12.57 -8.58
C ALA A 33 10.38 13.52 -8.61
N ARG A 34 9.26 13.12 -7.99
CA ARG A 34 8.04 13.94 -7.82
C ARG A 34 8.04 14.76 -6.53
N GLY A 35 9.15 14.78 -5.78
CA GLY A 35 9.31 15.58 -4.56
C GLY A 35 8.82 14.91 -3.27
N TYR A 36 8.45 13.62 -3.31
CA TYR A 36 8.01 12.90 -2.11
C TYR A 36 9.18 12.34 -1.31
N ALA A 37 9.11 12.46 0.01
CA ALA A 37 9.90 11.64 0.92
C ALA A 37 9.27 10.22 1.00
N VAL A 38 10.10 9.19 0.83
CA VAL A 38 9.65 7.79 0.82
C VAL A 38 10.25 7.03 2.00
N LEU A 39 9.38 6.42 2.80
CA LEU A 39 9.75 5.46 3.85
C LEU A 39 9.21 4.08 3.47
N ILE A 40 10.11 3.11 3.29
CA ILE A 40 9.81 1.70 3.02
C ILE A 40 10.49 0.88 4.12
N PRO A 41 9.73 0.23 5.02
CA PRO A 41 10.32 -0.65 6.02
C PRO A 41 10.69 -2.00 5.42
N ASP A 42 11.78 -2.58 5.90
CA ASP A 42 12.04 -4.02 5.76
C ASP A 42 11.46 -4.81 6.94
N THR A 43 11.45 -6.13 6.84
CA THR A 43 11.11 -7.01 7.95
C THR A 43 12.25 -7.12 8.95
N VAL A 44 11.91 -7.50 10.18
CA VAL A 44 12.93 -7.80 11.20
C VAL A 44 13.46 -9.20 10.93
N ASP A 45 14.77 -9.35 10.87
CA ASP A 45 15.48 -10.62 10.64
C ASP A 45 14.99 -11.38 9.40
N HIS A 46 14.57 -10.67 8.35
CA HIS A 46 13.99 -11.22 7.12
C HIS A 46 12.76 -12.13 7.35
N ALA A 47 12.11 -12.01 8.52
CA ALA A 47 10.94 -12.81 8.86
C ALA A 47 9.73 -12.44 7.98
N SER A 48 9.04 -13.46 7.47
CA SER A 48 7.85 -13.27 6.65
C SER A 48 6.71 -12.64 7.46
N LEU A 49 6.04 -11.64 6.89
CA LEU A 49 4.86 -10.98 7.45
C LEU A 49 3.53 -11.65 7.04
N ARG A 50 3.55 -12.77 6.32
CA ARG A 50 2.31 -13.47 5.93
C ARG A 50 1.53 -13.88 7.18
N GLY A 51 0.27 -13.47 7.28
CA GLY A 51 -0.60 -13.78 8.42
C GLY A 51 -0.35 -12.89 9.64
N GLN A 52 0.49 -11.86 9.53
CA GLN A 52 0.86 -10.99 10.64
C GLN A 52 0.35 -9.56 10.48
N ARG A 53 -0.06 -9.15 9.27
CA ARG A 53 -0.24 -7.73 8.92
C ARG A 53 -1.50 -7.11 9.49
N SER A 54 -2.56 -7.90 9.68
CA SER A 54 -3.83 -7.52 10.31
C SER A 54 -3.74 -7.47 11.85
N THR A 55 -2.67 -7.98 12.46
CA THR A 55 -2.55 -8.06 13.92
C THR A 55 -2.39 -6.70 14.60
N PRO A 56 -2.86 -6.52 15.86
CA PRO A 56 -2.58 -5.31 16.63
C PRO A 56 -1.08 -5.06 16.86
N ALA A 57 -0.27 -6.12 16.91
CA ALA A 57 1.17 -6.00 17.06
C ALA A 57 1.81 -5.31 15.85
N TYR A 58 1.38 -5.67 14.63
CA TYR A 58 1.88 -5.03 13.42
C TYR A 58 1.31 -3.61 13.24
N ALA A 59 0.08 -3.35 13.66
CA ALA A 59 -0.49 -1.99 13.72
C ALA A 59 0.39 -1.01 14.51
N ARG A 60 0.92 -1.45 15.67
CA ARG A 60 1.85 -0.65 16.48
C ARG A 60 3.15 -0.32 15.73
N ARG A 61 3.66 -1.26 14.91
CA ARG A 61 4.85 -1.00 14.08
C ARG A 61 4.55 0.04 13.00
N VAL A 62 3.42 -0.09 12.30
CA VAL A 62 3.04 0.88 11.25
C VAL A 62 2.78 2.27 11.82
N THR A 63 2.14 2.39 12.99
CA THR A 63 1.93 3.69 13.66
C THR A 63 3.23 4.30 14.18
N ALA A 64 4.21 3.50 14.59
CA ALA A 64 5.55 3.99 14.90
C ALA A 64 6.28 4.54 13.64
N LEU A 65 6.10 3.90 12.48
CA LEU A 65 6.62 4.40 11.20
C LEU A 65 5.96 5.72 10.78
N ILE A 66 4.65 5.88 10.98
CA ILE A 66 3.95 7.16 10.78
C ILE A 66 4.59 8.24 11.66
N ALA A 67 4.79 7.96 12.94
CA ALA A 67 5.41 8.91 13.87
C ALA A 67 6.85 9.27 13.46
N LEU A 68 7.63 8.30 13.00
CA LEU A 68 8.98 8.53 12.47
C LEU A 68 8.95 9.47 11.24
N ALA A 69 8.10 9.17 10.25
CA ALA A 69 7.99 9.98 9.04
C ALA A 69 7.60 11.44 9.34
N ARG A 70 6.67 11.65 10.28
CA ARG A 70 6.29 12.99 10.75
C ARG A 70 7.44 13.75 11.39
N ARG A 71 8.22 13.08 12.26
CA ARG A 71 9.38 13.71 12.92
C ARG A 71 10.47 14.12 11.93
N GLN A 72 10.67 13.35 10.87
CA GLN A 72 11.73 13.59 9.88
C GLN A 72 11.38 14.68 8.86
N THR A 73 10.11 14.92 8.56
CA THR A 73 9.71 15.79 7.43
C THR A 73 8.78 16.95 7.80
N GLY A 74 7.99 16.83 8.88
CA GLY A 74 6.90 17.77 9.17
C GLY A 74 5.77 17.80 8.13
N ALA A 75 5.85 16.97 7.08
CA ALA A 75 4.89 16.91 5.99
C ALA A 75 3.67 16.03 6.35
N PRO A 76 2.54 16.18 5.65
CA PRO A 76 1.44 15.23 5.72
C PRO A 76 1.90 13.82 5.37
N VAL A 77 1.56 12.83 6.19
CA VAL A 77 1.96 11.43 5.99
C VAL A 77 0.82 10.64 5.38
N PHE A 78 1.13 9.84 4.37
CA PHE A 78 0.21 8.91 3.74
C PHE A 78 0.72 7.48 3.88
N LEU A 79 -0.20 6.53 4.11
CA LEU A 79 0.11 5.11 3.99
C LEU A 79 -0.23 4.67 2.57
N LEU A 80 0.71 3.98 1.92
CA LEU A 80 0.50 3.36 0.61
C LEU A 80 0.91 1.90 0.73
N GLY A 81 0.01 0.96 0.46
CA GLY A 81 0.27 -0.47 0.48
C GLY A 81 -0.12 -1.15 -0.82
N THR A 82 0.64 -2.19 -1.21
CA THR A 82 0.35 -3.02 -2.40
C THR A 82 0.15 -4.47 -2.03
N SER A 83 -0.83 -5.15 -2.64
CA SER A 83 -1.06 -6.59 -2.40
C SER A 83 -1.26 -6.87 -0.90
N GLN A 84 -0.50 -7.80 -0.32
CA GLN A 84 -0.52 -8.05 1.13
C GLN A 84 -0.11 -6.82 1.97
N GLY A 85 0.72 -5.92 1.42
CA GLY A 85 1.07 -4.66 2.06
C GLY A 85 -0.12 -3.70 2.22
N ALA A 86 -1.18 -3.87 1.43
CA ALA A 86 -2.44 -3.14 1.61
C ALA A 86 -3.12 -3.49 2.95
N ILE A 87 -2.97 -4.74 3.43
CA ILE A 87 -3.48 -5.18 4.75
C ILE A 87 -2.78 -4.39 5.86
N ALA A 88 -1.45 -4.27 5.77
CA ALA A 88 -0.66 -3.48 6.70
C ALA A 88 -1.03 -1.99 6.66
N ALA A 89 -1.28 -1.44 5.46
CA ALA A 89 -1.66 -0.05 5.30
C ALA A 89 -3.05 0.23 5.90
N MET A 90 -4.02 -0.64 5.62
CA MET A 90 -5.36 -0.61 6.23
C MET A 90 -5.27 -0.65 7.76
N ASN A 91 -4.54 -1.62 8.29
CA ASN A 91 -4.41 -1.83 9.74
C ASN A 91 -3.75 -0.62 10.42
N GLY A 92 -2.69 -0.08 9.81
CA GLY A 92 -2.04 1.14 10.28
C GLY A 92 -2.96 2.36 10.28
N ALA A 93 -3.80 2.52 9.26
CA ALA A 93 -4.76 3.62 9.17
C ALA A 93 -5.92 3.48 10.16
N ALA A 94 -6.41 2.25 10.39
CA ALA A 94 -7.44 1.96 11.39
C ALA A 94 -6.99 2.29 12.82
N HIS A 95 -5.69 2.14 13.10
CA HIS A 95 -5.09 2.39 14.41
C HIS A 95 -4.32 3.71 14.52
N ALA A 96 -4.30 4.53 13.47
CA ALA A 96 -3.61 5.81 13.49
C ALA A 96 -4.30 6.77 14.47
N ARG A 97 -3.50 7.51 15.25
CA ARG A 97 -4.04 8.56 16.12
C ARG A 97 -4.64 9.68 15.25
N PRO A 98 -5.78 10.28 15.62
CA PRO A 98 -6.34 11.41 14.90
C PRO A 98 -5.30 12.51 14.64
N GLY A 99 -5.30 13.05 13.41
CA GLY A 99 -4.36 14.11 13.00
C GLY A 99 -2.92 13.64 12.70
N THR A 100 -2.60 12.35 12.83
CA THR A 100 -1.26 11.82 12.51
C THR A 100 -1.12 11.26 11.10
N LEU A 101 -2.23 10.96 10.43
CA LEU A 101 -2.26 10.43 9.07
C LEU A 101 -3.15 11.32 8.20
N ALA A 102 -2.72 11.61 6.98
CA ALA A 102 -3.43 12.44 6.02
C ALA A 102 -4.28 11.63 5.03
N GLY A 103 -3.89 10.39 4.75
CA GLY A 103 -4.65 9.51 3.85
C GLY A 103 -4.11 8.10 3.73
N LEU A 104 -4.91 7.24 3.12
CA LEU A 104 -4.63 5.83 2.87
C LEU A 104 -4.74 5.52 1.37
N VAL A 105 -3.75 4.85 0.81
CA VAL A 105 -3.75 4.35 -0.56
C VAL A 105 -3.56 2.84 -0.56
N LEU A 106 -4.49 2.14 -1.18
CA LEU A 106 -4.52 0.69 -1.29
C LEU A 106 -4.43 0.31 -2.77
N THR A 107 -3.45 -0.50 -3.13
CA THR A 107 -3.19 -0.90 -4.53
C THR A 107 -3.19 -2.42 -4.65
N GLU A 108 -3.86 -2.97 -5.67
CA GLU A 108 -4.09 -4.42 -5.88
C GLU A 108 -4.28 -5.21 -4.59
N SER A 109 -5.24 -4.80 -3.77
CA SER A 109 -5.39 -5.27 -2.40
C SER A 109 -5.76 -6.75 -2.30
N VAL A 110 -5.06 -7.49 -1.43
CA VAL A 110 -5.47 -8.84 -1.05
C VAL A 110 -6.79 -8.79 -0.30
N SER A 111 -7.84 -9.31 -0.94
CA SER A 111 -9.25 -9.16 -0.54
C SER A 111 -9.98 -10.51 -0.46
N VAL A 112 -9.32 -11.58 -0.92
CA VAL A 112 -9.74 -12.97 -0.79
C VAL A 112 -8.61 -13.73 -0.07
N PRO A 113 -8.92 -14.57 0.94
CA PRO A 113 -7.89 -15.30 1.67
C PRO A 113 -7.04 -16.19 0.75
N GLY A 114 -5.71 -16.01 0.84
CA GLY A 114 -4.71 -16.86 0.21
C GLY A 114 -3.93 -17.66 1.25
N GLY A 115 -2.70 -18.05 0.90
CA GLY A 115 -1.80 -18.74 1.83
C GLY A 115 -1.40 -17.93 3.07
N SER A 116 -1.66 -16.61 3.10
CA SER A 116 -1.46 -15.77 4.29
C SER A 116 -2.60 -15.87 5.31
N GLY A 117 -3.79 -16.37 4.93
CA GLY A 117 -4.95 -16.47 5.80
C GLY A 117 -5.59 -15.13 6.21
N GLU A 118 -5.12 -14.00 5.68
CA GLU A 118 -5.60 -12.66 6.02
C GLU A 118 -5.85 -11.80 4.77
N THR A 119 -6.74 -10.82 4.91
CA THR A 119 -7.16 -9.87 3.88
C THR A 119 -7.25 -8.46 4.44
N VAL A 120 -7.49 -7.48 3.57
CA VAL A 120 -7.76 -6.10 4.00
C VAL A 120 -9.01 -5.95 4.87
N PHE A 121 -9.92 -6.93 4.90
CA PHE A 121 -11.12 -6.88 5.74
C PHE A 121 -10.85 -7.26 7.19
N ASP A 122 -9.79 -8.02 7.44
CA ASP A 122 -9.34 -8.41 8.78
C ASP A 122 -8.61 -7.27 9.50
N ALA A 123 -8.30 -6.19 8.78
CA ALA A 123 -7.55 -5.03 9.24
C ALA A 123 -8.42 -3.84 9.70
N ASP A 124 -9.65 -4.12 10.14
CA ASP A 124 -10.66 -3.16 10.61
C ASP A 124 -10.85 -1.93 9.67
N PRO A 125 -11.24 -2.13 8.40
CA PRO A 125 -11.47 -1.04 7.45
C PRO A 125 -12.50 -0.02 7.95
N ALA A 126 -13.47 -0.46 8.75
CA ALA A 126 -14.49 0.41 9.30
C ALA A 126 -13.90 1.47 10.25
N ALA A 127 -12.77 1.23 10.90
CA ALA A 127 -12.11 2.19 11.79
C ALA A 127 -11.23 3.24 11.08
N VAL A 128 -11.02 3.16 9.77
CA VAL A 128 -10.27 4.17 9.03
C VAL A 128 -11.04 5.50 9.00
N ARG A 129 -10.38 6.59 9.42
CA ARG A 129 -10.97 7.94 9.57
C ARG A 129 -10.31 9.02 8.68
N VAL A 130 -9.48 8.60 7.74
CA VAL A 130 -8.80 9.49 6.78
C VAL A 130 -9.31 9.23 5.37
N PRO A 131 -9.21 10.20 4.44
CA PRO A 131 -9.49 9.95 3.03
C PRO A 131 -8.74 8.72 2.51
N ALA A 132 -9.37 7.96 1.63
CA ALA A 132 -8.82 6.73 1.10
C ALA A 132 -8.94 6.64 -0.43
N LEU A 133 -7.92 6.07 -1.05
CA LEU A 133 -7.89 5.72 -2.46
C LEU A 133 -7.69 4.22 -2.61
N VAL A 134 -8.59 3.56 -3.33
CA VAL A 134 -8.44 2.16 -3.75
C VAL A 134 -8.11 2.14 -5.24
N VAL A 135 -6.97 1.58 -5.60
CA VAL A 135 -6.54 1.40 -7.00
C VAL A 135 -6.58 -0.08 -7.33
N ALA A 136 -7.25 -0.41 -8.43
CA ALA A 136 -7.33 -1.76 -8.97
C ALA A 136 -7.06 -1.77 -10.48
N ASN A 137 -6.44 -2.84 -10.95
CA ASN A 137 -6.12 -3.04 -12.35
C ASN A 137 -7.12 -4.03 -12.97
N ARG A 138 -7.76 -3.62 -14.05
CA ARG A 138 -8.70 -4.48 -14.79
C ARG A 138 -8.02 -5.70 -15.40
N ALA A 139 -6.73 -5.59 -15.71
CA ALA A 139 -5.91 -6.68 -16.22
C ALA A 139 -5.33 -7.59 -15.13
N ASP A 140 -5.55 -7.30 -13.83
CA ASP A 140 -5.07 -8.18 -12.76
C ASP A 140 -5.82 -9.53 -12.78
N ARG A 141 -5.02 -10.60 -12.78
CA ARG A 141 -5.47 -12.00 -12.76
C ARG A 141 -5.14 -12.69 -11.43
N CYS A 142 -4.52 -11.98 -10.49
CA CYS A 142 -4.19 -12.52 -9.18
C CYS A 142 -5.45 -12.93 -8.41
N ARG A 143 -5.55 -14.24 -8.09
CA ARG A 143 -6.74 -14.83 -7.46
C ARG A 143 -7.11 -14.25 -6.09
N VAL A 144 -6.14 -13.66 -5.39
CA VAL A 144 -6.36 -13.07 -4.06
C VAL A 144 -6.67 -11.56 -4.09
N ALA A 145 -6.48 -10.92 -5.26
CA ALA A 145 -6.76 -9.51 -5.52
C ALA A 145 -7.64 -9.37 -6.78
N PRO A 146 -8.86 -9.96 -6.81
CA PRO A 146 -9.68 -9.92 -8.00
C PRO A 146 -10.04 -8.49 -8.41
N ARG A 147 -9.97 -8.20 -9.72
CA ARG A 147 -10.27 -6.89 -10.33
C ARG A 147 -11.58 -6.23 -9.89
N GLY A 148 -12.57 -7.01 -9.46
CA GLY A 148 -13.87 -6.52 -8.96
C GLY A 148 -13.92 -6.21 -7.46
N ALA A 149 -12.82 -6.37 -6.71
CA ALA A 149 -12.83 -6.20 -5.26
C ALA A 149 -12.86 -4.73 -4.80
N ALA A 150 -12.39 -3.79 -5.61
CA ALA A 150 -12.18 -2.41 -5.19
C ALA A 150 -13.45 -1.72 -4.66
N PRO A 151 -14.63 -1.83 -5.30
CA PRO A 151 -15.87 -1.28 -4.74
C PRO A 151 -16.24 -1.86 -3.37
N ARG A 152 -15.99 -3.15 -3.14
CA ARG A 152 -16.26 -3.81 -1.85
C ARG A 152 -15.32 -3.31 -0.75
N ILE A 153 -14.05 -3.10 -1.08
CA ILE A 153 -13.07 -2.51 -0.14
C ILE A 153 -13.47 -1.08 0.18
N ALA A 154 -13.85 -0.28 -0.82
CA ALA A 154 -14.32 1.09 -0.63
C ALA A 154 -15.55 1.15 0.29
N ALA A 155 -16.53 0.29 0.07
CA ALA A 155 -17.73 0.21 0.91
C ALA A 155 -17.44 -0.19 2.38
N ALA A 156 -16.33 -0.88 2.65
CA ALA A 156 -15.95 -1.26 4.01
C ALA A 156 -15.37 -0.09 4.81
N LEU A 157 -14.88 0.97 4.16
CA LEU A 157 -14.28 2.17 4.77
C LEU A 157 -15.34 3.17 5.30
N ARG A 158 -16.30 2.67 6.09
CA ARG A 158 -17.53 3.39 6.47
C ARG A 158 -17.34 4.71 7.22
N ARG A 159 -16.19 4.90 7.88
CA ARG A 159 -15.87 6.12 8.65
C ARG A 159 -14.85 7.02 7.95
N SER A 160 -14.43 6.67 6.74
CA SER A 160 -13.58 7.53 5.92
C SER A 160 -14.41 8.71 5.40
N PRO A 161 -13.89 9.95 5.46
CA PRO A 161 -14.61 11.13 5.00
C PRO A 161 -14.71 11.24 3.47
N ASP A 162 -13.85 10.53 2.73
CA ASP A 162 -13.83 10.49 1.27
C ASP A 162 -13.16 9.20 0.80
N VAL A 163 -13.82 8.43 -0.05
CA VAL A 163 -13.32 7.16 -0.57
C VAL A 163 -13.42 7.16 -2.09
N ALA A 164 -12.28 7.21 -2.75
CA ALA A 164 -12.18 7.15 -4.20
C ALA A 164 -11.77 5.74 -4.66
N VAL A 165 -12.33 5.30 -5.79
CA VAL A 165 -11.91 4.10 -6.50
C VAL A 165 -11.37 4.50 -7.86
N VAL A 166 -10.14 4.08 -8.17
CA VAL A 166 -9.51 4.28 -9.48
C VAL A 166 -9.28 2.92 -10.10
N HIS A 167 -9.73 2.77 -11.34
CA HIS A 167 -9.38 1.62 -12.16
C HIS A 167 -8.32 2.06 -13.19
N VAL A 168 -7.28 1.23 -13.31
CA VAL A 168 -6.34 1.27 -14.43
C VAL A 168 -6.49 0.00 -15.26
N ASP A 169 -5.86 -0.05 -16.42
CA ASP A 169 -5.94 -1.19 -17.32
C ASP A 169 -4.60 -1.45 -17.99
N GLY A 170 -4.27 -2.72 -18.19
CA GLY A 170 -3.06 -3.17 -18.86
C GLY A 170 -1.90 -3.50 -17.93
N GLY A 171 -0.69 -3.33 -18.48
CA GLY A 171 0.55 -3.84 -17.94
C GLY A 171 1.06 -5.09 -18.66
N THR A 172 2.32 -5.41 -18.44
CA THR A 172 3.02 -6.55 -19.03
C THR A 172 3.12 -7.69 -18.03
N THR A 173 3.16 -8.92 -18.51
CA THR A 173 3.38 -10.11 -17.68
C THR A 173 4.76 -10.68 -17.92
N ARG A 174 5.53 -10.86 -16.84
CA ARG A 174 6.78 -11.62 -16.83
C ARG A 174 6.70 -12.77 -15.82
N GLY A 175 6.84 -14.00 -16.31
CA GLY A 175 6.68 -15.23 -15.54
C GLY A 175 5.24 -15.73 -15.50
N ASP A 176 5.02 -16.86 -14.83
CA ASP A 176 3.76 -17.61 -14.86
C ASP A 176 2.85 -17.35 -13.64
N ASP A 177 3.36 -16.63 -12.63
CA ASP A 177 2.57 -16.25 -11.45
C ASP A 177 1.79 -14.96 -11.72
N ASP A 178 0.48 -15.06 -11.89
CA ASP A 178 -0.40 -13.91 -12.07
C ASP A 178 -0.34 -12.91 -10.88
N CYS A 179 0.02 -13.36 -9.67
CA CYS A 179 0.25 -12.52 -8.51
C CYS A 179 1.68 -11.95 -8.41
N GLY A 180 2.50 -12.17 -9.43
CA GLY A 180 3.89 -11.72 -9.48
C GLY A 180 4.01 -10.19 -9.50
N SER A 181 5.12 -9.65 -8.98
CA SER A 181 5.33 -8.20 -8.95
C SER A 181 5.62 -7.59 -10.34
N LEU A 182 5.99 -8.40 -11.32
CA LEU A 182 6.24 -7.99 -12.71
C LEU A 182 5.10 -8.43 -13.65
N THR A 183 3.87 -8.36 -13.15
CA THR A 183 2.62 -8.62 -13.90
C THR A 183 1.68 -7.42 -13.78
N PRO A 184 0.49 -7.44 -14.39
CA PRO A 184 -0.57 -6.46 -14.11
C PRO A 184 -0.89 -6.29 -12.62
N HIS A 185 -0.73 -7.33 -11.78
CA HIS A 185 -0.88 -7.24 -10.32
C HIS A 185 0.14 -6.26 -9.69
N GLY A 186 1.32 -6.16 -10.29
CA GLY A 186 2.33 -5.22 -9.88
C GLY A 186 2.32 -3.92 -10.67
N TYR A 187 1.42 -3.72 -11.62
CA TYR A 187 1.42 -2.60 -12.59
C TYR A 187 2.65 -2.54 -13.51
N ALA A 188 3.27 -3.68 -13.81
CA ALA A 188 4.46 -3.70 -14.65
C ALA A 188 4.21 -3.07 -16.03
N GLY A 189 5.02 -2.10 -16.45
CA GLY A 189 4.89 -1.41 -17.74
C GLY A 189 3.89 -0.24 -17.75
N ILE A 190 3.13 -0.02 -16.67
CA ILE A 190 2.19 1.11 -16.52
C ILE A 190 2.41 1.87 -15.21
N GLU A 191 3.57 1.73 -14.58
CA GLU A 191 3.85 2.31 -13.26
C GLU A 191 3.70 3.83 -13.24
N ASP A 192 4.19 4.54 -14.27
CA ASP A 192 4.13 5.99 -14.30
C ASP A 192 2.70 6.53 -14.37
N GLU A 193 1.80 5.85 -15.08
CA GLU A 193 0.37 6.18 -15.08
C GLU A 193 -0.22 6.03 -13.68
N VAL A 194 0.03 4.87 -13.05
CA VAL A 194 -0.51 4.55 -11.73
C VAL A 194 0.02 5.52 -10.67
N ILE A 195 1.33 5.76 -10.66
CA ILE A 195 1.97 6.74 -9.76
C ILE A 195 1.41 8.12 -10.01
N GLY A 196 1.23 8.54 -11.27
CA GLY A 196 0.66 9.85 -11.61
C GLY A 196 -0.75 10.03 -11.04
N ARG A 197 -1.62 9.02 -11.17
CA ARG A 197 -2.98 9.04 -10.60
C ARG A 197 -2.96 9.11 -9.07
N ILE A 198 -2.10 8.34 -8.42
CA ILE A 198 -1.98 8.33 -6.96
C ILE A 198 -1.39 9.66 -6.46
N ALA A 199 -0.33 10.17 -7.08
CA ALA A 199 0.31 11.44 -6.73
C ALA A 199 -0.69 12.60 -6.83
N ALA A 200 -1.44 12.69 -7.93
CA ALA A 200 -2.48 13.70 -8.09
C ALA A 200 -3.56 13.62 -7.01
N TRP A 201 -3.90 12.42 -6.52
CA TRP A 201 -4.79 12.26 -5.38
C TRP A 201 -4.12 12.70 -4.07
N ILE A 202 -2.89 12.26 -3.80
CA ILE A 202 -2.12 12.66 -2.61
C ILE A 202 -2.02 14.18 -2.53
N ASP A 203 -1.70 14.87 -3.62
CA ASP A 203 -1.51 16.32 -3.62
C ASP A 203 -2.80 17.08 -3.29
N ARG A 204 -3.95 16.62 -3.79
CA ARG A 204 -5.26 17.21 -3.45
C ARG A 204 -5.62 17.05 -1.96
N HIS A 205 -5.17 15.99 -1.32
CA HIS A 205 -5.45 15.71 0.11
C HIS A 205 -4.32 16.16 1.05
N GLY A 206 -3.12 16.38 0.52
CA GLY A 206 -1.92 16.81 1.25
C GLY A 206 -1.73 18.33 1.25
N ALA A 207 -2.28 19.04 0.26
CA ALA A 207 -2.35 20.48 0.32
C ALA A 207 -3.11 20.89 1.59
N ARG A 208 -2.43 21.61 2.50
CA ARG A 208 -3.08 22.17 3.68
C ARG A 208 -4.28 22.98 3.20
N ARG A 209 -5.50 22.55 3.54
CA ARG A 209 -6.66 23.43 3.46
C ARG A 209 -6.33 24.61 4.36
N LYS A 210 -6.02 25.75 3.74
CA LYS A 210 -5.93 27.04 4.44
C LYS A 210 -7.30 27.38 5.02
#